data_AF-A0A351VAP3-F1
#
_entry.id   AF-A0A351VAP3-F1
#
_cell.length_a   1.000
_cell.length_b   1.000
_cell.length_c   1.000
_cell.angle_alpha   90.00
_cell.angle_beta   90.00
_cell.angle_gamma   90.00
#
_symmetry.space_group_name_H-M   'P 1'
#
loop_
_entity.id
_entity.type
_entity.pdbx_description
1 polymer ?
#
loop_
_entity_poly.entity_id
_entity_poly.type
_entity_poly.pdbx_seq_one_letter_code
_entity_poly.pdbx_strand_id
1 'polypeptide(L)' 'MNIEIANRLVNLRKSNHLSQEALAEKLGISRQA' A
#
# COMPACT_ATOMS: atom_id res chain seq x y z
N MET A 1 -6.70 -8.01 9.15
CA MET A 1 -5.57 -7.81 8.23
C MET A 1 -4.60 -8.97 8.40
N ASN A 2 -4.35 -9.78 7.38
CA ASN A 2 -3.35 -10.85 7.46
C ASN A 2 -1.94 -10.22 7.34
N ILE A 3 -1.02 -10.54 8.26
CA ILE A 3 0.35 -10.01 8.31
C ILE A 3 1.09 -10.25 6.98
N GLU A 4 0.84 -11.39 6.34
CA GLU A 4 1.44 -11.73 5.06
C GLU A 4 1.04 -10.74 3.95
N ILE A 5 -0.25 -10.37 3.90
CA ILE A 5 -0.78 -9.42 2.92
C ILE A 5 -0.20 -8.03 3.17
N ALA A 6 -0.07 -7.62 4.43
CA ALA A 6 0.54 -6.34 4.80
C ALA A 6 2.00 -6.26 4.34
N ASN A 7 2.79 -7.33 4.52
CA ASN A 7 4.17 -7.39 4.07
C ASN A 7 4.29 -7.32 2.54
N ARG A 8 3.40 -8.02 1.81
CA ARG A 8 3.36 -7.94 0.33
C ARG A 8 3.05 -6.53 -0.16
N LEU A 9 2.10 -5.84 0.48
CA LEU A 9 1.76 -4.44 0.16
C LEU A 9 2.93 -3.49 0.45
N VAL A 10 3.63 -3.67 1.57
CA VAL A 10 4.81 -2.87 1.92
C VAL A 10 5.95 -3.08 0.91
N ASN A 11 6.19 -4.32 0.49
CA ASN A 11 7.22 -4.63 -0.51
C ASN A 11 6.88 -4.04 -1.88
N LEU A 12 5.62 -4.18 -2.31
CA LEU A 12 5.13 -3.58 -3.55
C LEU A 12 5.27 -2.05 -3.53
N ARG A 13 4.94 -1.41 -2.39
CA ARG A 13 5.11 0.03 -2.19
C ARG A 13 6.56 0.44 -2.41
N LYS A 14 7.48 -0.24 -1.72
CA LYS A 14 8.91 0.07 -1.75
C LYS A 14 9.52 -0.15 -3.13
N SER A 15 9.16 -1.23 -3.83
CA SER A 15 9.69 -1.52 -5.18
C SER A 15 9.24 -0.51 -6.23
N ASN A 16 8.08 0.12 -6.03
CA ASN A 16 7.57 1.18 -6.90
C ASN A 16 7.95 2.58 -6.41
N HIS A 17 8.78 2.70 -5.37
CA HIS A 17 9.15 3.98 -4.73
C HIS A 17 7.95 4.84 -4.31
N LEU A 18 6.84 4.21 -3.93
CA LEU A 18 5.61 4.91 -3.57
C LEU A 18 5.59 5.30 -2.09
N SER A 19 4.94 6.41 -1.76
CA SER A 19 4.47 6.66 -0.39
C SER A 19 3.27 5.76 -0.08
N GLN A 20 2.87 5.68 1.19
CA GLN A 20 1.67 4.91 1.56
C GLN A 20 0.41 5.53 0.93
N GLU A 21 0.38 6.86 0.82
CA GLU A 21 -0.65 7.63 0.12
C GLU A 21 -0.69 7.31 -1.37
N ALA A 22 0.45 7.38 -2.04
CA ALA A 22 0.52 7.11 -3.48
C ALA A 22 0.13 5.65 -3.80
N LEU A 23 0.47 4.69 -2.93
CA LEU A 23 -0.03 3.32 -3.07
C LEU A 23 -1.55 3.23 -2.87
N ALA A 24 -2.10 3.95 -1.89
CA ALA A 24 -3.54 3.97 -1.62
C ALA A 24 -4.33 4.56 -2.80
N GLU A 25 -3.88 5.70 -3.33
CA GLU A 25 -4.44 6.32 -4.54
C GLU A 25 -4.36 5.39 -5.74
N LYS A 26 -3.21 4.72 -5.94
CA LYS A 26 -3.02 3.75 -7.04
C LYS A 26 -3.93 2.52 -6.91
N LEU A 27 -4.25 2.11 -5.69
CA LEU A 27 -5.18 1.01 -5.41
C LEU A 27 -6.65 1.46 -5.42
N GLY A 28 -6.93 2.75 -5.64
CA GLY A 28 -8.29 3.29 -5.59
C GLY A 28 -8.92 3.24 -4.20
N ILE A 29 -8.10 3.04 -3.15
CA ILE A 29 -8.57 3.07 -1.76
C ILE A 29 -8.33 4.48 -1.25
N SER A 30 -9.40 5.25 -1.10
CA SER A 30 -9.33 6.46 -0.28
C SER A 30 -9.06 6.00 1.15
N ARG A 31 -8.09 6.62 1.84
CA ARG A 31 -8.02 6.49 3.31
C ARG A 31 -9.29 7.13 3.86
N GLN A 32 -10.35 6.34 4.02
CA GLN A 32 -11.28 6.60 5.10
C GLN A 32 -10.46 6.43 6.38
N ALA A 33 -10.37 7.53 7.13
CA ALA A 33 -9.44 7.77 8.23
C ALA A 33 -9.32 6.59 9.21
#